data_AF-A0A9E0GHX1-F1
#
_entry.id   AF-A0A9E0GHX1-F1
#
_cell.length_a   1.000
_cell.length_b   1.000
_cell.length_c   1.000
_cell.angle_alpha   90.00
_cell.angle_beta   90.00
_cell.angle_gamma   90.00
#
_symmetry.space_group_name_H-M   'P 1'
#
loop_
_entity.id
_entity.type
_entity.pdbx_description
1 polymer ?
#
loop_
_entity_poly.entity_id
_entity_poly.type
_entity_poly.pdbx_seq_one_letter_code
_entity_poly.pdbx_strand_id
1 'polypeptide(L)'
;MSHRFVAIEGAIGVGKTTLARHLSAAQAQGGEVLLEVFEENPFLSAFYADRERYAFQTQIFFLLSRYRQQTHQLPHWLVDRSVVSDYLFDKDWIFAHLNLEGDEVTIYENLHGALKERLPTPDLVVYLRADTEVLMQRIAMRDRPYERSMDRAYIHALATAYDTYFTNYQDAPLLVIDTNERDFVRHETDRHWITGVVRSALDNQAVQPSLPDMEATLSSGGVPILAGGRRRLGDFQRFHRALDREKGFINDLFLNFICLTEEVGEIGKDLKRIWIRRALLAEQLHSESAAYQQALSENIDPLKAELADALAFLLKIANDLGIDLEQSYVSKMERNWDRTWER
;
A
#
# COMPACT_ATOMS: atom_id res chain seq x y z
N MET A 1 10.25 -2.96 28.44
CA MET A 1 9.61 -2.54 27.18
C MET A 1 10.50 -3.05 26.07
N SER A 2 9.98 -3.73 25.05
CA SER A 2 10.80 -4.17 23.92
C SER A 2 11.27 -2.95 23.13
N HIS A 3 12.58 -2.86 22.89
CA HIS A 3 13.15 -1.87 21.99
C HIS A 3 12.67 -2.16 20.56
N ARG A 4 12.19 -1.13 19.85
CA ARG A 4 11.62 -1.28 18.50
C ARG A 4 12.61 -0.81 17.44
N PHE A 5 12.68 -1.53 16.33
CA PHE A 5 13.38 -1.15 15.12
C PHE A 5 12.38 -0.72 14.05
N VAL A 6 12.40 0.54 13.64
CA VAL A 6 11.55 1.08 12.56
C VAL A 6 12.42 1.52 11.40
N ALA A 7 12.10 1.11 10.18
CA ALA A 7 12.75 1.60 8.97
C ALA A 7 11.80 2.49 8.18
N ILE A 8 12.27 3.63 7.69
CA ILE A 8 11.47 4.55 6.87
C ILE A 8 12.00 4.52 5.45
N GLU A 9 11.11 4.32 4.50
CA GLU A 9 11.44 4.16 3.10
C GLU A 9 10.70 5.09 2.16
N GLY A 10 11.22 5.19 0.94
CA GLY A 10 10.61 5.91 -0.17
C GLY A 10 11.58 6.71 -1.01
N ALA A 11 11.07 7.31 -2.08
CA ALA A 11 11.89 7.96 -3.10
C ALA A 11 12.70 9.16 -2.56
N ILE A 12 13.66 9.62 -3.36
CA ILE A 12 14.47 10.80 -3.05
C ILE A 12 13.53 12.02 -2.91
N GLY A 13 13.73 12.81 -1.86
CA GLY A 13 12.90 14.00 -1.59
C GLY A 13 11.65 13.76 -0.75
N VAL A 14 11.28 12.51 -0.42
CA VAL A 14 9.99 12.25 0.26
C VAL A 14 9.95 12.63 1.76
N GLY A 15 11.10 12.85 2.40
CA GLY A 15 11.17 13.32 3.80
C GLY A 15 11.58 12.27 4.85
N LYS A 16 12.18 11.14 4.43
CA LYS A 16 12.63 10.04 5.31
C LYS A 16 13.45 10.49 6.52
N THR A 17 14.58 11.17 6.28
CA THR A 17 15.48 11.66 7.33
C THR A 17 14.77 12.59 8.32
N THR A 18 13.86 13.42 7.84
CA THR A 18 13.08 14.33 8.68
C THR A 18 12.15 13.54 9.61
N LEU A 19 11.40 12.58 9.07
CA LEU A 19 10.54 11.72 9.87
C LEU A 19 11.35 10.87 10.87
N ALA A 20 12.48 10.31 10.46
CA ALA A 20 13.35 9.49 11.32
C ALA A 20 13.78 10.25 12.57
N ARG A 21 14.27 11.47 12.39
CA ARG A 21 14.69 12.35 13.49
C ARG A 21 13.51 12.72 14.40
N HIS A 22 12.34 13.01 13.82
CA HIS A 22 11.16 13.35 14.61
C HIS A 22 10.64 12.19 15.45
N LEU A 23 10.53 11.00 14.86
CA LEU A 23 10.09 9.81 15.59
C LEU A 23 11.06 9.48 16.73
N SER A 24 12.36 9.58 16.48
CA SER A 24 13.39 9.35 17.49
C SER A 24 13.31 10.36 18.65
N ALA A 25 13.11 11.63 18.35
CA ALA A 25 12.96 12.69 19.35
C ALA A 25 11.66 12.56 20.16
N ALA A 26 10.61 11.96 19.59
CA ALA A 26 9.33 11.74 20.26
C ALA A 26 9.33 10.55 21.23
N GLN A 27 10.43 9.79 21.31
CA GLN A 27 10.57 8.67 22.24
C GLN A 27 10.96 9.16 23.63
N ALA A 28 10.26 8.64 24.66
CA ALA A 28 10.44 9.08 26.05
C ALA A 28 11.87 8.87 26.60
N GLN A 29 12.62 7.91 26.06
CA GLN A 29 13.98 7.57 26.51
C GLN A 29 15.07 8.08 25.54
N GLY A 30 14.69 8.76 24.45
CA GLY A 30 15.57 9.09 23.33
C GLY A 30 15.87 7.87 22.47
N GLY A 31 15.45 7.90 21.21
CA GLY A 31 15.81 6.87 20.22
C GLY A 31 17.14 7.14 19.55
N GLU A 32 17.71 6.12 18.94
CA GLU A 32 18.83 6.28 18.00
C GLU A 32 18.32 6.43 16.56
N VAL A 33 19.02 7.24 15.77
CA VAL A 33 18.70 7.42 14.35
C VAL A 33 19.80 6.82 13.50
N LEU A 34 19.47 5.77 12.74
CA LEU A 34 20.39 5.19 11.78
C LEU A 34 20.22 5.86 10.42
N LEU A 35 21.18 6.70 10.05
CA LEU A 35 21.16 7.47 8.81
C LEU A 35 22.05 6.84 7.74
N GLU A 36 21.59 6.91 6.50
CA GLU A 36 22.40 6.57 5.34
C GLU A 36 23.61 7.50 5.21
N VAL A 37 24.80 6.90 5.03
CA VAL A 37 26.05 7.62 4.77
C VAL A 37 26.28 7.69 3.26
N PHE A 38 25.85 8.79 2.63
CA PHE A 38 26.00 9.00 1.19
C PHE A 38 27.15 9.94 0.84
N GLU A 39 27.56 10.86 1.73
CA GLU A 39 28.65 11.80 1.45
C GLU A 39 30.03 11.12 1.30
N GLU A 40 30.21 9.94 1.88
CA GLU A 40 31.48 9.19 1.82
C GLU A 40 31.65 8.39 0.53
N ASN A 41 30.60 8.28 -0.31
CA ASN A 41 30.67 7.50 -1.54
C ASN A 41 31.47 8.25 -2.62
N PRO A 42 32.69 7.79 -2.97
CA PRO A 42 33.56 8.52 -3.90
C PRO A 42 33.03 8.51 -5.33
N PHE A 43 32.08 7.63 -5.66
CA PHE A 43 31.52 7.49 -6.99
C PHE A 43 30.21 8.24 -7.16
N LEU A 44 29.58 8.72 -6.09
CA LEU A 44 28.23 9.30 -6.15
C LEU A 44 28.13 10.53 -7.06
N SER A 45 29.12 11.43 -7.00
CA SER A 45 29.16 12.58 -7.90
C SER A 45 29.32 12.16 -9.36
N ALA A 46 30.18 11.17 -9.63
CA ALA A 46 30.43 10.66 -10.97
C ALA A 46 29.22 9.89 -11.53
N PHE A 47 28.48 9.16 -10.69
CA PHE A 47 27.23 8.51 -11.04
C PHE A 47 26.18 9.48 -11.58
N TYR A 48 26.03 10.65 -10.97
CA TYR A 48 25.09 11.65 -11.48
C TYR A 48 25.54 12.29 -12.80
N ALA A 49 26.83 12.20 -13.15
CA ALA A 49 27.34 12.66 -14.44
C ALA A 49 27.27 11.58 -15.53
N ASP A 50 27.48 10.31 -15.17
CA ASP A 50 27.52 9.16 -16.08
C ASP A 50 27.07 7.90 -15.32
N ARG A 51 25.77 7.59 -15.39
CA ARG A 51 25.18 6.48 -14.62
C ARG A 51 25.68 5.13 -15.11
N GLU A 52 25.70 4.92 -16.43
CA GLU A 52 26.09 3.65 -17.06
C GLU A 52 27.49 3.21 -16.60
N ARG A 53 28.42 4.16 -16.48
CA ARG A 53 29.80 3.85 -16.11
C ARG A 53 30.05 3.65 -14.62
N TYR A 54 29.29 4.34 -13.77
CA TYR A 54 29.57 4.44 -12.33
C TYR A 54 28.51 3.78 -11.43
N ALA A 55 27.38 3.31 -11.98
CA ALA A 55 26.30 2.71 -11.21
C ALA A 55 26.78 1.55 -10.36
N PHE A 56 27.52 0.59 -10.93
CA PHE A 56 27.96 -0.60 -10.19
C PHE A 56 28.83 -0.25 -8.97
N GLN A 57 29.85 0.58 -9.12
CA GLN A 57 30.74 0.99 -8.03
C GLN A 57 29.97 1.78 -6.96
N THR A 58 29.03 2.64 -7.39
CA THR A 58 28.15 3.37 -6.49
C THR A 58 27.27 2.43 -5.66
N GLN A 59 26.64 1.41 -6.28
CA GLN A 59 25.79 0.47 -5.56
C GLN A 59 26.57 -0.45 -4.64
N ILE A 60 27.70 -1.02 -5.07
CA ILE A 60 28.52 -1.87 -4.21
C ILE A 60 29.02 -1.09 -2.98
N PHE A 61 29.36 0.20 -3.12
CA PHE A 61 29.68 1.04 -1.97
C PHE A 61 28.49 1.15 -1.00
N PHE A 62 27.30 1.47 -1.51
CA PHE A 62 26.10 1.58 -0.67
C PHE A 62 25.75 0.27 0.02
N LEU A 63 25.76 -0.85 -0.71
CA LEU A 63 25.53 -2.19 -0.17
C LEU A 63 26.43 -2.48 1.03
N LEU A 64 27.74 -2.28 0.87
CA LEU A 64 28.73 -2.57 1.91
C LEU A 64 28.65 -1.59 3.08
N SER A 65 28.39 -0.31 2.81
CA SER A 65 28.20 0.73 3.85
C SER A 65 26.98 0.39 4.73
N ARG A 66 25.83 0.12 4.11
CA ARG A 66 24.59 -0.26 4.81
C ARG A 66 24.75 -1.57 5.56
N TYR A 67 25.40 -2.56 4.96
CA TYR A 67 25.69 -3.83 5.63
C TYR A 67 26.51 -3.61 6.90
N ARG A 68 27.62 -2.85 6.83
CA ARG A 68 28.45 -2.54 8.00
C ARG A 68 27.67 -1.81 9.09
N GLN A 69 26.86 -0.82 8.73
CA GLN A 69 26.01 -0.11 9.68
C GLN A 69 25.02 -1.08 10.37
N GLN A 70 24.35 -1.95 9.61
CA GLN A 70 23.35 -2.87 10.15
C GLN A 70 23.92 -4.09 10.87
N THR A 71 25.18 -4.47 10.64
CA THR A 71 25.82 -5.57 11.38
C THR A 71 26.59 -5.12 12.61
N HIS A 72 27.13 -3.90 12.63
CA HIS A 72 27.98 -3.43 13.73
C HIS A 72 27.30 -2.42 14.64
N GLN A 73 26.52 -1.49 14.09
CA GLN A 73 25.94 -0.38 14.85
C GLN A 73 24.52 -0.71 15.33
N LEU A 74 23.68 -1.19 14.42
CA LEU A 74 22.27 -1.47 14.70
C LEU A 74 22.06 -2.50 15.83
N PRO A 75 22.73 -3.68 15.85
CA PRO A 75 22.52 -4.66 16.90
C PRO A 75 22.98 -4.15 18.27
N HIS A 76 24.02 -3.33 18.30
CA HIS A 76 24.51 -2.71 19.54
C HIS A 76 23.46 -1.75 20.14
N TRP A 77 22.84 -0.92 19.31
CA TRP A 77 21.79 0.00 19.75
C TRP A 77 20.50 -0.71 20.16
N LEU A 78 20.11 -1.77 19.46
CA LEU A 78 18.88 -2.50 19.77
C LEU A 78 18.91 -3.28 21.10
N VAL A 79 20.08 -3.37 21.76
CA VAL A 79 20.19 -3.97 23.10
C VAL A 79 19.42 -3.17 24.14
N ASP A 80 19.48 -1.84 24.09
CA ASP A 80 18.94 -0.96 25.13
C ASP A 80 18.19 0.27 24.60
N ARG A 81 18.07 0.43 23.28
CA ARG A 81 17.42 1.59 22.64
C ARG A 81 16.57 1.17 21.45
N SER A 82 15.48 1.90 21.25
CA SER A 82 14.74 1.79 19.98
C SER A 82 15.50 2.56 18.89
N VAL A 83 15.48 2.05 17.66
CA VAL A 83 16.19 2.61 16.53
C VAL A 83 15.19 2.97 15.43
N VAL A 84 15.32 4.18 14.89
CA VAL A 84 14.61 4.60 13.68
C VAL A 84 15.63 4.80 12.57
N SER A 85 15.57 3.98 11.52
CA SER A 85 16.42 4.14 10.35
C SER A 85 15.70 4.90 9.24
N ASP A 86 16.43 5.75 8.51
CA ASP A 86 15.92 6.42 7.31
C ASP A 86 16.14 5.61 6.01
N TYR A 87 16.51 4.33 6.17
CA TYR A 87 16.56 3.34 5.11
C TYR A 87 16.32 1.91 5.64
N LEU A 88 15.97 1.02 4.72
CA LEU A 88 15.89 -0.42 4.79
C LEU A 88 17.04 -0.97 3.94
N PHE A 89 17.57 -2.15 4.29
CA PHE A 89 18.66 -2.74 3.51
C PHE A 89 18.29 -2.91 2.03
N ASP A 90 17.04 -3.35 1.78
CA ASP A 90 16.47 -3.60 0.45
C ASP A 90 16.35 -2.37 -0.44
N LYS A 91 16.50 -1.15 0.11
CA LYS A 91 16.65 0.05 -0.71
C LYS A 91 17.68 -0.13 -1.79
N ASP A 92 18.78 -0.81 -1.46
CA ASP A 92 19.88 -1.01 -2.38
C ASP A 92 19.44 -1.81 -3.59
N TRP A 93 18.61 -2.83 -3.35
CA TRP A 93 18.09 -3.70 -4.38
C TRP A 93 17.25 -2.93 -5.40
N ILE A 94 16.38 -2.02 -4.93
CA ILE A 94 15.55 -1.15 -5.78
C ILE A 94 16.45 -0.27 -6.68
N PHE A 95 17.47 0.34 -6.09
CA PHE A 95 18.39 1.20 -6.82
C PHE A 95 19.27 0.41 -7.79
N ALA A 96 19.70 -0.79 -7.44
CA ALA A 96 20.47 -1.67 -8.31
C ALA A 96 19.67 -2.11 -9.53
N HIS A 97 18.42 -2.55 -9.35
CA HIS A 97 17.55 -2.97 -10.46
C HIS A 97 17.15 -1.84 -11.40
N LEU A 98 17.23 -0.60 -10.93
CA LEU A 98 16.99 0.58 -11.77
C LEU A 98 18.22 1.01 -12.58
N ASN A 99 19.44 0.70 -12.11
CA ASN A 99 20.66 1.30 -12.64
C ASN A 99 21.69 0.29 -13.18
N LEU A 100 21.55 -1.00 -12.89
CA LEU A 100 22.47 -2.06 -13.32
C LEU A 100 21.81 -2.95 -14.37
N GLU A 101 22.61 -3.45 -15.29
CA GLU A 101 22.17 -4.36 -16.35
C GLU A 101 23.15 -5.53 -16.53
N GLY A 102 22.70 -6.59 -17.21
CA GLY A 102 23.56 -7.72 -17.59
C GLY A 102 24.26 -8.41 -16.41
N ASP A 103 25.56 -8.64 -16.55
CA ASP A 103 26.34 -9.35 -15.53
C ASP A 103 26.46 -8.56 -14.20
N GLU A 104 26.34 -7.24 -14.24
CA GLU A 104 26.46 -6.39 -13.05
C GLU A 104 25.30 -6.62 -12.06
N VAL A 105 24.06 -6.75 -12.56
CA VAL A 105 22.91 -7.03 -11.70
C VAL A 105 22.99 -8.45 -11.11
N THR A 106 23.47 -9.43 -11.87
CA THR A 106 23.64 -10.81 -11.36
C THR A 106 24.71 -10.88 -10.26
N ILE A 107 25.84 -10.19 -10.43
CA ILE A 107 26.88 -10.14 -9.37
C ILE A 107 26.32 -9.44 -8.14
N TYR A 108 25.61 -8.33 -8.34
CA TYR A 108 24.96 -7.59 -7.28
C TYR A 108 23.97 -8.45 -6.47
N GLU A 109 23.06 -9.16 -7.13
CA GLU A 109 22.03 -9.98 -6.47
C GLU A 109 22.64 -11.08 -5.61
N ASN A 110 23.69 -11.74 -6.11
CA ASN A 110 24.42 -12.76 -5.35
C ASN A 110 25.03 -12.20 -4.06
N LEU A 111 25.63 -11.00 -4.15
CA LEU A 111 26.19 -10.32 -2.98
C LEU A 111 25.09 -9.87 -2.02
N HIS A 112 24.02 -9.23 -2.54
CA HIS A 112 22.91 -8.75 -1.74
C HIS A 112 22.25 -9.89 -0.96
N GLY A 113 21.93 -11.01 -1.63
CA GLY A 113 21.35 -12.19 -1.00
C GLY A 113 22.22 -12.75 0.12
N ALA A 114 23.52 -12.91 -0.12
CA ALA A 114 24.45 -13.43 0.89
C ALA A 114 24.59 -12.53 2.12
N LEU A 115 24.43 -11.21 1.96
CA LEU A 115 24.52 -10.24 3.06
C LEU A 115 23.20 -10.10 3.84
N LYS A 116 22.05 -10.13 3.15
CA LYS A 116 20.72 -9.87 3.74
C LYS A 116 20.35 -10.88 4.85
N GLU A 117 20.74 -12.15 4.72
CA GLU A 117 20.37 -13.22 5.67
C GLU A 117 20.76 -12.95 7.14
N ARG A 118 21.73 -12.07 7.37
CA ARG A 118 22.29 -11.81 8.71
C ARG A 118 21.74 -10.53 9.36
N LEU A 119 20.82 -9.85 8.69
CA LEU A 119 20.37 -8.53 9.10
C LEU A 119 19.10 -8.61 9.96
N PRO A 120 18.98 -7.74 10.98
CA PRO A 120 17.77 -7.67 11.78
C PRO A 120 16.59 -7.18 10.94
N THR A 121 15.44 -7.81 11.12
CA THR A 121 14.17 -7.40 10.49
C THR A 121 13.54 -6.26 11.29
N PRO A 122 13.06 -5.18 10.65
CA PRO A 122 12.30 -4.13 11.33
C PRO A 122 10.99 -4.65 11.93
N ASP A 123 10.59 -4.08 13.07
CA ASP A 123 9.24 -4.26 13.64
C ASP A 123 8.16 -3.55 12.80
N LEU A 124 8.56 -2.52 12.06
CA LEU A 124 7.71 -1.78 11.13
C LEU A 124 8.56 -1.11 10.04
N VAL A 125 8.10 -1.22 8.81
CA VAL A 125 8.55 -0.40 7.68
C VAL A 125 7.51 0.68 7.40
N VAL A 126 7.94 1.93 7.33
CA VAL A 126 7.10 3.08 6.98
C VAL A 126 7.47 3.54 5.58
N TYR A 127 6.66 3.21 4.59
CA TYR A 127 6.86 3.65 3.22
C TYR A 127 6.14 4.97 2.95
N LEU A 128 6.91 6.04 2.76
CA LEU A 128 6.42 7.36 2.40
C LEU A 128 6.26 7.47 0.89
N ARG A 129 5.08 7.91 0.45
CA ARG A 129 4.72 8.13 -0.96
C ARG A 129 4.46 9.61 -1.21
N ALA A 130 4.82 10.05 -2.40
CA ALA A 130 4.47 11.36 -2.95
C ALA A 130 4.62 11.31 -4.46
N ASP A 131 3.84 12.16 -5.14
CA ASP A 131 3.88 12.31 -6.58
C ASP A 131 5.21 12.91 -7.03
N THR A 132 5.63 12.58 -8.25
CA THR A 132 6.89 13.07 -8.83
C THR A 132 7.02 14.59 -8.73
N GLU A 133 5.93 15.35 -8.90
CA GLU A 133 5.93 16.81 -8.75
C GLU A 133 6.33 17.26 -7.35
N VAL A 134 5.72 16.65 -6.33
CA VAL A 134 5.99 16.97 -4.93
C VAL A 134 7.43 16.57 -4.57
N LEU A 135 7.91 15.43 -5.05
CA LEU A 135 9.31 15.00 -4.87
C LEU A 135 10.29 16.00 -5.49
N MET A 136 10.06 16.42 -6.74
CA MET A 136 10.92 17.38 -7.44
C MET A 136 10.95 18.73 -6.74
N GLN A 137 9.80 19.22 -6.25
CA GLN A 137 9.74 20.45 -5.46
C GLN A 137 10.56 20.35 -4.18
N ARG A 138 10.44 19.23 -3.44
CA ARG A 138 11.19 18.99 -2.20
C ARG A 138 12.70 18.85 -2.45
N ILE A 139 13.10 18.19 -3.53
CA ILE A 139 14.52 18.06 -3.93
C ILE A 139 15.10 19.44 -4.22
N ALA A 140 14.40 20.26 -5.01
CA ALA A 140 14.84 21.62 -5.33
C ALA A 140 15.03 22.48 -4.07
N MET A 141 14.19 22.31 -3.04
CA MET A 141 14.30 23.03 -1.78
C MET A 141 15.47 22.59 -0.89
N ARG A 142 16.00 21.36 -1.03
CA ARG A 142 17.13 20.85 -0.22
C ARG A 142 18.49 21.37 -0.69
N ASP A 143 18.56 21.88 -1.92
CA ASP A 143 19.71 22.56 -2.52
C ASP A 143 21.05 21.79 -2.47
N ARG A 144 21.01 20.46 -2.62
CA ARG A 144 22.22 19.63 -2.69
C ARG A 144 22.86 19.73 -4.08
N PRO A 145 24.17 20.07 -4.20
CA PRO A 145 24.80 20.34 -5.50
C PRO A 145 24.65 19.24 -6.54
N TYR A 146 24.77 17.97 -6.13
CA TYR A 146 24.66 16.79 -6.99
C TYR A 146 23.20 16.38 -7.29
N GLU A 147 22.20 16.95 -6.59
CA GLU A 147 20.78 16.68 -6.84
C GLU A 147 20.15 17.70 -7.83
N ARG A 148 20.78 18.86 -8.06
CA ARG A 148 20.22 19.97 -8.86
C ARG A 148 19.95 19.62 -10.32
N SER A 149 20.68 18.67 -10.89
CA SER A 149 20.52 18.21 -12.27
C SER A 149 19.78 16.88 -12.39
N MET A 150 19.09 16.43 -11.33
CA MET A 150 18.34 15.18 -11.40
C MET A 150 17.21 15.27 -12.43
N ASP A 151 17.24 14.30 -13.34
CA ASP A 151 16.18 14.11 -14.31
C ASP A 151 14.87 13.71 -13.60
N ARG A 152 13.81 14.44 -13.94
CA ARG A 152 12.46 14.15 -13.51
C ARG A 152 12.03 12.73 -13.90
N ALA A 153 12.37 12.28 -15.12
CA ALA A 153 12.02 10.94 -15.58
C ALA A 153 12.69 9.86 -14.70
N TYR A 154 13.93 10.11 -14.27
CA TYR A 154 14.62 9.24 -13.32
C TYR A 154 13.93 9.20 -11.95
N ILE A 155 13.53 10.35 -11.39
CA ILE A 155 12.79 10.37 -10.12
C ILE A 155 11.44 9.67 -10.24
N HIS A 156 10.76 9.82 -11.38
CA HIS A 156 9.54 9.08 -11.66
C HIS A 156 9.78 7.57 -11.69
N ALA A 157 10.77 7.11 -12.45
CA ALA A 157 11.13 5.69 -12.53
C ALA A 157 11.51 5.12 -11.17
N LEU A 158 12.24 5.88 -10.35
CA LEU A 158 12.57 5.49 -8.99
C LEU A 158 11.34 5.39 -8.10
N ALA A 159 10.42 6.36 -8.16
CA ALA A 159 9.16 6.30 -7.42
C ALA A 159 8.33 5.07 -7.81
N THR A 160 8.24 4.76 -9.10
CA THR A 160 7.56 3.55 -9.61
C THR A 160 8.25 2.26 -9.17
N ALA A 161 9.59 2.21 -9.15
CA ALA A 161 10.33 1.06 -8.66
C ALA A 161 10.08 0.81 -7.17
N TYR A 162 10.02 1.89 -6.38
CA TYR A 162 9.63 1.84 -4.98
C TYR A 162 8.20 1.33 -4.78
N ASP A 163 7.23 1.85 -5.54
CA ASP A 163 5.84 1.39 -5.49
C ASP A 163 5.76 -0.11 -5.79
N THR A 164 6.40 -0.55 -6.89
CA THR A 164 6.41 -1.96 -7.32
C THR A 164 7.01 -2.88 -6.26
N TYR A 165 8.10 -2.45 -5.62
CA TYR A 165 8.75 -3.21 -4.56
C TYR A 165 7.84 -3.35 -3.34
N PHE A 166 7.27 -2.23 -2.85
CA PHE A 166 6.47 -2.24 -1.63
C PHE A 166 5.06 -2.81 -1.78
N THR A 167 4.51 -2.88 -3.01
CA THR A 167 3.28 -3.63 -3.28
C THR A 167 3.43 -5.12 -2.94
N ASN A 168 4.60 -5.70 -3.16
CA ASN A 168 4.86 -7.13 -2.94
C ASN A 168 5.67 -7.42 -1.67
N TYR A 169 5.93 -6.40 -0.85
CA TYR A 169 6.79 -6.52 0.32
C TYR A 169 6.10 -7.27 1.46
N GLN A 170 6.74 -8.35 1.94
CA GLN A 170 6.18 -9.22 2.99
C GLN A 170 7.17 -9.49 4.14
N ASP A 171 8.39 -8.95 4.08
CA ASP A 171 9.45 -9.28 5.04
C ASP A 171 9.21 -8.70 6.44
N ALA A 172 8.44 -7.61 6.54
CA ALA A 172 8.09 -6.95 7.79
C ALA A 172 6.72 -6.24 7.68
N PRO A 173 6.06 -5.92 8.82
CA PRO A 173 4.86 -5.09 8.80
C PRO A 173 5.09 -3.77 8.05
N LEU A 174 4.16 -3.39 7.16
CA LEU A 174 4.30 -2.24 6.28
C LEU A 174 3.19 -1.21 6.53
N LEU A 175 3.59 0.03 6.82
CA LEU A 175 2.72 1.20 6.87
C LEU A 175 3.03 2.11 5.69
N VAL A 176 2.07 2.31 4.79
CA VAL A 176 2.21 3.22 3.66
C VAL A 176 1.53 4.55 3.99
N ILE A 177 2.22 5.66 3.73
CA ILE A 177 1.74 7.00 4.05
C ILE A 177 1.89 7.88 2.81
N ASP A 178 0.75 8.36 2.27
CA ASP A 178 0.75 9.43 1.28
C ASP A 178 1.08 10.77 1.96
N THR A 179 2.02 11.50 1.35
CA THR A 179 2.52 12.79 1.85
C THR A 179 2.33 13.93 0.85
N ASN A 180 1.48 13.77 -0.18
CA ASN A 180 1.23 14.78 -1.20
C ASN A 180 0.65 16.07 -0.60
N GLU A 181 -0.40 15.95 0.21
CA GLU A 181 -1.12 17.09 0.79
C GLU A 181 -0.64 17.46 2.21
N ARG A 182 0.34 16.72 2.75
CA ARG A 182 0.81 16.89 4.13
C ARG A 182 2.31 17.15 4.18
N ASP A 183 2.66 18.37 4.58
CA ASP A 183 4.05 18.80 4.72
C ASP A 183 4.45 18.78 6.20
N PHE A 184 4.78 17.59 6.69
CA PHE A 184 5.28 17.38 8.06
C PHE A 184 6.68 17.96 8.30
N VAL A 185 7.37 18.42 7.25
CA VAL A 185 8.65 19.12 7.36
C VAL A 185 8.40 20.54 7.86
N ARG A 186 7.40 21.23 7.31
CA ARG A 186 7.10 22.63 7.64
C ARG A 186 6.00 22.82 8.68
N HIS A 187 4.97 21.96 8.66
CA HIS A 187 3.79 22.14 9.50
C HIS A 187 3.83 21.20 10.71
N GLU A 188 3.72 21.79 11.89
CA GLU A 188 3.71 21.07 13.16
C GLU A 188 2.47 20.17 13.30
N THR A 189 1.33 20.57 12.75
CA THR A 189 0.09 19.77 12.73
C THR A 189 0.27 18.46 11.96
N ASP A 190 0.87 18.53 10.77
CA ASP A 190 1.12 17.36 9.92
C ASP A 190 2.17 16.43 10.56
N ARG A 191 3.14 17.02 11.27
CA ARG A 191 4.16 16.29 12.03
C ARG A 191 3.59 15.52 13.21
N HIS A 192 2.68 16.13 13.97
CA HIS A 192 1.97 15.45 15.05
C HIS A 192 1.09 14.32 14.49
N TRP A 193 0.39 14.58 13.40
CA TRP A 193 -0.44 13.59 12.73
C TRP A 193 0.38 12.35 12.32
N ILE A 194 1.45 12.53 11.53
CA ILE A 194 2.24 11.39 11.03
C ILE A 194 2.90 10.60 12.17
N THR A 195 3.37 11.28 13.22
CA THR A 195 3.92 10.64 14.41
C THR A 195 2.86 9.80 15.13
N GLY A 196 1.64 10.31 15.23
CA GLY A 196 0.49 9.59 15.79
C GLY A 196 0.13 8.34 14.98
N VAL A 197 0.10 8.45 13.65
CA VAL A 197 -0.17 7.31 12.76
C VAL A 197 0.88 6.21 12.94
N VAL A 198 2.17 6.57 12.92
CA VAL A 198 3.26 5.60 13.09
C VAL A 198 3.18 4.94 14.48
N ARG A 199 2.94 5.71 15.54
CA ARG A 199 2.79 5.17 16.89
C ARG A 199 1.61 4.19 16.98
N SER A 200 0.45 4.56 16.42
CA SER A 200 -0.72 3.68 16.39
C SER A 200 -0.46 2.39 15.64
N ALA A 201 0.31 2.42 14.54
CA ALA A 201 0.67 1.23 13.80
C ALA A 201 1.60 0.30 14.61
N LEU A 202 2.53 0.87 15.37
CA LEU A 202 3.43 0.09 16.23
C LEU A 202 2.73 -0.53 17.45
N ASP A 203 1.67 0.11 17.96
CA ASP A 203 0.95 -0.36 19.16
C ASP A 203 -0.11 -1.41 18.82
N ASN A 204 -0.62 -1.45 17.59
CA ASN A 204 -1.67 -2.37 17.13
C ASN A 204 -1.14 -3.64 16.44
N GLN A 205 0.03 -4.18 16.84
CA GLN A 205 0.76 -5.28 16.15
C GLN A 205 -0.12 -6.18 15.24
N ALA A 206 -0.02 -5.91 13.94
CA ALA A 206 -0.51 -6.67 12.78
C ALA A 206 -2.03 -6.79 12.54
N VAL A 207 -2.65 -5.74 11.98
CA VAL A 207 -3.51 -5.87 10.78
C VAL A 207 -3.30 -4.63 9.91
N GLN A 208 -2.74 -4.82 8.71
CA GLN A 208 -2.66 -3.77 7.70
C GLN A 208 -4.09 -3.50 7.17
N PRO A 209 -4.56 -2.25 7.09
CA PRO A 209 -5.64 -1.90 6.16
C PRO A 209 -5.11 -2.11 4.73
N SER A 210 -5.89 -2.75 3.85
CA SER A 210 -5.47 -2.90 2.45
C SER A 210 -5.27 -1.54 1.78
N LEU A 211 -4.23 -1.46 0.95
CA LEU A 211 -3.75 -0.22 0.35
C LEU A 211 -4.80 0.45 -0.57
N PRO A 212 -4.77 1.79 -0.68
CA PRO A 212 -5.25 2.50 -1.85
C PRO A 212 -4.27 2.27 -3.02
N ASP A 213 -4.54 1.29 -3.88
CA ASP A 213 -3.65 0.99 -5.02
C ASP A 213 -4.02 1.72 -6.32
N MET A 214 -2.99 2.30 -6.94
CA MET A 214 -2.97 2.85 -8.29
C MET A 214 -2.37 1.84 -9.29
N GLU A 215 -3.20 0.94 -9.83
CA GLU A 215 -2.92 0.26 -11.11
C GLU A 215 -3.44 1.09 -12.28
N ALA A 216 -2.81 2.24 -12.55
CA ALA A 216 -3.19 3.09 -13.68
C ALA A 216 -2.12 3.24 -14.76
N THR A 217 -1.05 2.46 -14.72
CA THR A 217 0.02 2.62 -15.72
C THR A 217 0.61 1.30 -16.18
N LEU A 218 -0.22 0.35 -16.60
CA LEU A 218 0.16 -0.65 -17.61
C LEU A 218 -1.03 -0.86 -18.54
N SER A 219 -1.11 -0.06 -19.60
CA SER A 219 -2.10 -0.26 -20.66
C SER A 219 -1.62 -1.35 -21.62
N SER A 220 -2.24 -2.53 -21.54
CA SER A 220 -2.65 -3.29 -22.73
C SER A 220 -3.66 -4.39 -22.36
N GLY A 221 -4.94 -4.10 -22.57
CA GLY A 221 -5.98 -5.07 -22.91
C GLY A 221 -6.51 -6.00 -21.80
N GLY A 222 -7.70 -5.68 -21.28
CA GLY A 222 -8.63 -6.67 -20.72
C GLY A 222 -8.35 -7.11 -19.28
N VAL A 223 -9.43 -7.17 -18.47
CA VAL A 223 -9.46 -7.25 -17.01
C VAL A 223 -8.67 -8.45 -16.42
N PRO A 224 -7.42 -8.27 -15.94
CA PRO A 224 -6.64 -9.35 -15.34
C PRO A 224 -7.19 -9.76 -13.97
N ILE A 225 -7.84 -8.83 -13.25
CA ILE A 225 -8.45 -9.05 -11.93
C ILE A 225 -9.61 -10.07 -11.99
N LEU A 226 -10.26 -10.24 -13.15
CA LEU A 226 -11.36 -11.20 -13.35
C LEU A 226 -10.87 -12.58 -13.82
N ALA A 227 -9.58 -12.73 -14.15
CA ALA A 227 -9.01 -13.97 -14.67
C ALA A 227 -8.37 -14.82 -13.54
N GLY A 228 -9.08 -15.87 -13.11
CA GLY A 228 -8.55 -17.08 -12.42
C GLY A 228 -7.89 -16.94 -11.03
N GLY A 229 -8.58 -17.38 -9.97
CA GLY A 229 -8.03 -17.51 -8.61
C GLY A 229 -9.09 -17.42 -7.49
N ARG A 230 -8.67 -17.65 -6.23
CA ARG A 230 -9.44 -17.25 -5.04
C ARG A 230 -9.47 -15.72 -4.99
N ARG A 231 -10.65 -15.13 -4.90
CA ARG A 231 -10.84 -13.67 -4.86
C ARG A 231 -11.35 -13.23 -3.50
N ARG A 232 -10.88 -12.08 -3.07
CA ARG A 232 -11.24 -11.35 -1.87
C ARG A 232 -12.08 -10.13 -2.23
N LEU A 233 -12.84 -9.60 -1.27
CA LEU A 233 -13.61 -8.37 -1.41
C LEU A 233 -12.71 -7.19 -1.80
N GLY A 234 -11.48 -7.15 -1.29
CA GLY A 234 -10.47 -6.18 -1.68
C GLY A 234 -10.10 -6.23 -3.17
N ASP A 235 -10.17 -7.38 -3.83
CA ASP A 235 -9.87 -7.51 -5.26
C ASP A 235 -10.95 -6.82 -6.11
N PHE A 236 -12.21 -6.94 -5.70
CA PHE A 236 -13.33 -6.26 -6.35
C PHE A 236 -13.31 -4.74 -6.08
N GLN A 237 -12.88 -4.32 -4.89
CA GLN A 237 -12.64 -2.90 -4.61
C GLN A 237 -11.58 -2.31 -5.57
N ARG A 238 -10.49 -3.03 -5.82
CA ARG A 238 -9.46 -2.62 -6.80
C ARG A 238 -10.00 -2.60 -8.23
N PHE A 239 -10.77 -3.61 -8.62
CA PHE A 239 -11.43 -3.65 -9.93
C PHE A 239 -12.29 -2.40 -10.19
N HIS A 240 -13.12 -1.99 -9.24
CA HIS A 240 -13.97 -0.80 -9.43
C HIS A 240 -13.18 0.49 -9.52
N ARG A 241 -12.10 0.67 -8.73
CA ARG A 241 -11.21 1.84 -8.87
C ARG A 241 -10.59 1.92 -10.26
N ALA A 242 -10.13 0.79 -10.79
CA ALA A 242 -9.55 0.71 -12.12
C ALA A 242 -10.60 0.99 -13.21
N LEU A 243 -11.79 0.39 -13.09
CA LEU A 243 -12.90 0.58 -14.01
C LEU A 243 -13.37 2.04 -14.06
N ASP A 244 -13.57 2.67 -12.90
CA ASP A 244 -14.04 4.05 -12.81
C ASP A 244 -13.00 5.02 -13.42
N ARG A 245 -11.70 4.76 -13.19
CA ARG A 245 -10.60 5.51 -13.81
C ARG A 245 -10.54 5.32 -15.33
N GLU A 246 -10.65 4.08 -15.82
CA GLU A 246 -10.60 3.77 -17.26
C GLU A 246 -11.79 4.38 -18.02
N LYS A 247 -12.98 4.34 -17.42
CA LYS A 247 -14.21 4.85 -18.05
C LYS A 247 -14.46 6.33 -17.79
N GLY A 248 -13.65 6.98 -16.95
CA GLY A 248 -13.82 8.38 -16.59
C GLY A 248 -15.12 8.65 -15.83
N PHE A 249 -15.57 7.69 -15.00
CA PHE A 249 -16.77 7.86 -14.20
C PHE A 249 -16.54 8.89 -13.08
N ILE A 250 -17.60 9.62 -12.74
CA ILE A 250 -17.56 10.59 -11.64
C ILE A 250 -17.63 9.81 -10.33
N ASN A 251 -16.57 9.88 -9.54
CA ASN A 251 -16.55 9.33 -8.19
C ASN A 251 -17.12 10.36 -7.21
N ASP A 252 -18.40 10.20 -6.89
CA ASP A 252 -19.12 11.02 -5.92
C ASP A 252 -19.88 10.11 -4.95
N LEU A 253 -19.60 10.29 -3.66
CA LEU A 253 -20.17 9.48 -2.58
C LEU A 253 -21.71 9.49 -2.57
N PHE A 254 -22.31 10.66 -2.81
CA PHE A 254 -23.77 10.81 -2.74
C PHE A 254 -24.44 10.21 -3.97
N LEU A 255 -23.83 10.37 -5.15
CA LEU A 255 -24.29 9.73 -6.37
C LEU A 255 -24.20 8.20 -6.26
N ASN A 256 -23.07 7.67 -5.79
CA ASN A 256 -22.89 6.24 -5.57
C ASN A 256 -23.90 5.67 -4.55
N PHE A 257 -24.24 6.43 -3.50
CA PHE A 257 -25.29 6.07 -2.56
C PHE A 257 -26.68 6.05 -3.20
N ILE A 258 -27.01 7.06 -4.04
CA ILE A 258 -28.28 7.08 -4.77
C ILE A 258 -28.39 5.86 -5.68
N CYS A 259 -27.36 5.54 -6.46
CA CYS A 259 -27.35 4.36 -7.31
C CYS A 259 -27.51 3.07 -6.50
N LEU A 260 -26.81 2.92 -5.36
CA LEU A 260 -27.02 1.78 -4.46
C LEU A 260 -28.49 1.62 -4.05
N THR A 261 -29.18 2.73 -3.73
CA THR A 261 -30.60 2.65 -3.35
C THR A 261 -31.52 2.24 -4.50
N GLU A 262 -31.16 2.57 -5.73
CA GLU A 262 -31.88 2.15 -6.94
C GLU A 262 -31.73 0.64 -7.16
N GLU A 263 -30.50 0.11 -7.11
CA GLU A 263 -30.25 -1.33 -7.25
C GLU A 263 -30.94 -2.16 -6.16
N VAL A 264 -30.96 -1.67 -4.91
CA VAL A 264 -31.72 -2.30 -3.82
C VAL A 264 -33.23 -2.31 -4.12
N GLY A 265 -33.73 -1.30 -4.83
CA GLY A 265 -35.09 -1.25 -5.33
C GLY A 265 -35.38 -2.32 -6.39
N GLU A 266 -34.47 -2.53 -7.34
CA GLU A 266 -34.58 -3.57 -8.38
C GLU A 266 -34.55 -4.98 -7.76
N ILE A 267 -33.67 -5.23 -6.78
CA ILE A 267 -33.69 -6.47 -5.97
C ILE A 267 -35.08 -6.71 -5.38
N GLY A 268 -35.70 -5.66 -4.81
CA GLY A 268 -37.05 -5.74 -4.26
C GLY A 268 -38.11 -6.11 -5.29
N LYS A 269 -38.02 -5.58 -6.51
CA LYS A 269 -38.94 -5.92 -7.62
C LYS A 269 -38.80 -7.37 -8.05
N ASP A 270 -37.59 -7.89 -8.13
CA ASP A 270 -37.34 -9.28 -8.51
C ASP A 270 -37.78 -10.27 -7.42
N LEU A 271 -37.51 -9.96 -6.14
CA LEU A 271 -38.04 -10.74 -5.02
C LEU A 271 -39.57 -10.76 -5.01
N LYS A 272 -40.21 -9.62 -5.31
CA LYS A 272 -41.68 -9.54 -5.46
C LYS A 272 -42.17 -10.42 -6.61
N ARG A 273 -41.46 -10.45 -7.74
CA ARG A 273 -41.80 -11.31 -8.90
C ARG A 273 -41.72 -12.79 -8.53
N ILE A 274 -40.66 -13.21 -7.85
CA ILE A 274 -40.50 -14.58 -7.33
C ILE A 274 -41.64 -14.91 -6.37
N TRP A 275 -41.97 -14.01 -5.45
CA TRP A 275 -43.04 -14.22 -4.46
C TRP A 275 -44.41 -14.41 -5.12
N ILE A 276 -44.78 -13.57 -6.09
CA ILE A 276 -46.03 -13.71 -6.86
C ILE A 276 -46.04 -15.00 -7.66
N ARG A 277 -44.93 -15.32 -8.34
CA ARG A 277 -44.82 -16.51 -9.18
C ARG A 277 -44.93 -17.79 -8.36
N ARG A 278 -44.30 -17.83 -7.17
CA ARG A 278 -44.42 -18.93 -6.21
C ARG A 278 -45.88 -19.16 -5.84
N ALA A 279 -46.65 -18.12 -5.53
CA ALA A 279 -48.05 -18.27 -5.16
C ALA A 279 -48.88 -18.92 -6.28
N LEU A 280 -48.68 -18.51 -7.54
CA LEU A 280 -49.35 -19.11 -8.71
C LEU A 280 -48.94 -20.58 -8.92
N LEU A 281 -47.66 -20.90 -8.75
CA LEU A 281 -47.14 -22.26 -8.91
C LEU A 281 -47.56 -23.19 -7.75
N ALA A 282 -47.75 -22.66 -6.54
CA ALA A 282 -48.17 -23.45 -5.38
C ALA A 282 -49.57 -24.05 -5.59
N GLU A 283 -50.46 -23.32 -6.26
CA GLU A 283 -51.78 -23.80 -6.66
C GLU A 283 -51.71 -24.90 -7.73
N GLN A 284 -50.75 -24.82 -8.67
CA GLN A 284 -50.60 -25.76 -9.78
C GLN A 284 -49.85 -27.04 -9.39
N LEU A 285 -48.80 -26.91 -8.58
CA LEU A 285 -47.90 -28.01 -8.21
C LEU A 285 -48.30 -28.70 -6.90
N HIS A 286 -49.26 -28.13 -6.16
CA HIS A 286 -49.70 -28.59 -4.84
C HIS A 286 -48.54 -28.83 -3.85
N SER A 287 -47.44 -28.07 -4.01
CA SER A 287 -46.23 -28.18 -3.20
C SER A 287 -45.55 -26.81 -3.12
N GLU A 288 -45.54 -26.21 -1.93
CA GLU A 288 -44.89 -24.94 -1.65
C GLU A 288 -43.38 -24.98 -1.92
N SER A 289 -42.73 -26.11 -1.61
CA SER A 289 -41.30 -26.27 -1.83
C SER A 289 -40.96 -26.32 -3.33
N ALA A 290 -41.74 -27.09 -4.11
CA ALA A 290 -41.54 -27.19 -5.56
C ALA A 290 -41.85 -25.86 -6.25
N ALA A 291 -42.92 -25.18 -5.81
CA ALA A 291 -43.30 -23.87 -6.31
C ALA A 291 -42.23 -22.80 -6.05
N TYR A 292 -41.62 -22.79 -4.86
CA TYR A 292 -40.53 -21.87 -4.54
C TYR A 292 -39.29 -22.13 -5.39
N GLN A 293 -38.84 -23.39 -5.50
CA GLN A 293 -37.67 -23.75 -6.30
C GLN A 293 -37.86 -23.39 -7.77
N GLN A 294 -39.03 -23.66 -8.33
CA GLN A 294 -39.33 -23.32 -9.72
C GLN A 294 -39.41 -21.79 -9.91
N ALA A 295 -40.16 -21.07 -9.06
CA ALA A 295 -40.26 -19.62 -9.14
C ALA A 295 -38.90 -18.92 -9.02
N LEU A 296 -38.03 -19.42 -8.14
CA LEU A 296 -36.66 -18.95 -8.00
C LEU A 296 -35.86 -19.24 -9.27
N SER A 297 -35.87 -20.48 -9.78
CA SER A 297 -35.10 -20.85 -10.99
C SER A 297 -35.48 -20.02 -12.22
N GLU A 298 -36.75 -19.63 -12.35
CA GLU A 298 -37.25 -18.81 -13.46
C GLU A 298 -36.79 -17.34 -13.37
N ASN A 299 -36.37 -16.85 -12.20
CA ASN A 299 -36.08 -15.43 -11.96
C ASN A 299 -34.75 -15.18 -11.22
N ILE A 300 -33.91 -16.20 -11.07
CA ILE A 300 -32.68 -16.06 -10.28
C ILE A 300 -31.60 -15.24 -10.99
N ASP A 301 -31.56 -15.25 -12.33
CA ASP A 301 -30.51 -14.57 -13.08
C ASP A 301 -30.63 -13.03 -13.05
N PRO A 302 -31.82 -12.44 -13.24
CA PRO A 302 -32.04 -11.02 -12.95
C PRO A 302 -31.65 -10.66 -11.52
N LEU A 303 -32.13 -11.43 -10.53
CA LEU A 303 -31.81 -11.20 -9.12
C LEU A 303 -30.30 -11.25 -8.83
N LYS A 304 -29.55 -12.15 -9.47
CA LYS A 304 -28.09 -12.21 -9.35
C LYS A 304 -27.41 -10.97 -9.91
N ALA A 305 -27.92 -10.43 -11.02
CA ALA A 305 -27.39 -9.21 -11.62
C ALA A 305 -27.58 -8.02 -10.67
N GLU A 306 -28.81 -7.80 -10.19
CA GLU A 306 -29.11 -6.69 -9.27
C GLU A 306 -28.33 -6.81 -7.95
N LEU A 307 -28.12 -8.04 -7.44
CA LEU A 307 -27.26 -8.28 -6.27
C LEU A 307 -25.79 -7.93 -6.54
N ALA A 308 -25.30 -8.18 -7.75
CA ALA A 308 -23.94 -7.84 -8.15
C ALA A 308 -23.78 -6.32 -8.33
N ASP A 309 -24.79 -5.64 -8.88
CA ASP A 309 -24.78 -4.19 -9.07
C ASP A 309 -24.88 -3.45 -7.73
N ALA A 310 -25.73 -3.92 -6.81
CA ALA A 310 -25.76 -3.42 -5.43
C ALA A 310 -24.40 -3.61 -4.73
N LEU A 311 -23.75 -4.75 -4.92
CA LEU A 311 -22.40 -4.98 -4.39
C LEU A 311 -21.39 -4.00 -5.02
N ALA A 312 -21.47 -3.76 -6.33
CA ALA A 312 -20.59 -2.83 -7.02
C ALA A 312 -20.67 -1.42 -6.43
N PHE A 313 -21.86 -0.87 -6.23
CA PHE A 313 -22.01 0.47 -5.63
C PHE A 313 -21.59 0.50 -4.16
N LEU A 314 -21.83 -0.57 -3.40
CA LEU A 314 -21.33 -0.67 -2.03
C LEU A 314 -19.79 -0.64 -1.99
N LEU A 315 -19.12 -1.32 -2.94
CA LEU A 315 -17.66 -1.30 -3.08
C LEU A 315 -17.15 0.09 -3.48
N LYS A 316 -17.85 0.79 -4.37
CA LYS A 316 -17.52 2.17 -4.76
C LYS A 316 -17.64 3.15 -3.58
N ILE A 317 -18.72 3.07 -2.81
CA ILE A 317 -18.88 3.87 -1.58
C ILE A 317 -17.75 3.59 -0.59
N ALA A 318 -17.41 2.31 -0.38
CA ALA A 318 -16.29 1.94 0.48
C ALA A 318 -14.97 2.51 -0.04
N ASN A 319 -14.75 2.50 -1.36
CA ASN A 319 -13.58 3.11 -1.99
C ASN A 319 -13.51 4.63 -1.77
N ASP A 320 -14.62 5.34 -1.97
CA ASP A 320 -14.69 6.81 -1.78
C ASP A 320 -14.39 7.20 -0.33
N LEU A 321 -14.80 6.36 0.63
CA LEU A 321 -14.58 6.57 2.05
C LEU A 321 -13.22 6.06 2.56
N GLY A 322 -12.41 5.42 1.70
CA GLY A 322 -11.15 4.79 2.09
C GLY A 322 -11.33 3.60 3.04
N ILE A 323 -12.46 2.91 2.97
CA ILE A 323 -12.82 1.77 3.82
C ILE A 323 -12.39 0.47 3.14
N ASP A 324 -11.61 -0.35 3.85
CA ASP A 324 -11.44 -1.76 3.54
C ASP A 324 -12.70 -2.53 3.97
N LEU A 325 -13.53 -2.90 2.99
CA LEU A 325 -14.83 -3.50 3.25
C LEU A 325 -14.70 -4.94 3.76
N GLU A 326 -13.70 -5.70 3.27
CA GLU A 326 -13.42 -7.06 3.73
C GLU A 326 -13.05 -7.05 5.22
N GLN A 327 -12.07 -6.22 5.58
CA GLN A 327 -11.58 -6.13 6.95
C GLN A 327 -12.67 -5.61 7.89
N SER A 328 -13.42 -4.59 7.46
CA SER A 328 -14.53 -4.03 8.24
C SER A 328 -15.62 -5.06 8.52
N TYR A 329 -15.93 -5.90 7.53
CA TYR A 329 -16.88 -7.00 7.69
C TYR A 329 -16.36 -8.05 8.67
N VAL A 330 -15.12 -8.54 8.49
CA VAL A 330 -14.50 -9.55 9.35
C VAL A 330 -14.47 -9.08 10.81
N SER A 331 -13.92 -7.90 11.08
CA SER A 331 -13.84 -7.35 12.44
C SER A 331 -15.22 -7.07 13.07
N LYS A 332 -16.26 -6.84 12.25
CA LYS A 332 -17.64 -6.72 12.76
C LYS A 332 -18.24 -8.08 13.08
N MET A 333 -18.00 -9.10 12.25
CA MET A 333 -18.53 -10.46 12.45
C MET A 333 -17.87 -11.15 13.65
N GLU A 334 -16.57 -10.96 13.87
CA GLU A 334 -15.87 -11.43 15.07
C GLU A 334 -16.52 -10.88 16.35
N ARG A 335 -16.79 -9.58 16.40
CA ARG A 335 -17.51 -8.96 17.53
C ARG A 335 -18.95 -9.45 17.68
N ASN A 336 -19.59 -9.84 16.58
CA ASN A 336 -20.94 -10.38 16.62
C ASN A 336 -20.98 -11.84 17.07
N TRP A 337 -19.89 -12.59 16.88
CA TRP A 337 -19.77 -14.00 17.28
C TRP A 337 -19.96 -14.17 18.78
N ASP A 338 -19.34 -13.29 19.57
CA ASP A 338 -19.41 -13.33 21.04
C ASP A 338 -20.63 -12.57 21.62
N ARG A 339 -21.53 -12.10 20.75
CA ARG A 339 -22.66 -11.24 21.14
C ARG A 339 -23.88 -12.07 21.48
N THR A 340 -24.43 -11.89 22.69
CA THR A 340 -25.77 -12.37 23.03
C THR A 340 -26.82 -11.42 22.48
N TRP A 341 -27.77 -11.99 21.72
CA TRP A 341 -28.89 -11.25 21.17
C TRP A 341 -30.10 -11.47 22.07
N GLU A 342 -30.64 -10.39 22.63
CA GLU A 342 -31.98 -10.45 23.22
C GLU A 342 -32.99 -10.67 22.09
N ARG A 343 -33.80 -11.73 22.23
CA ARG A 343 -34.78 -12.15 21.23
C ARG A 343 -36.10 -11.40 21.36
#